data_AF-V5I7R5-F1
#
_entry.id   AF-V5I7R5-F1
#
_cell.length_a   1.000
_cell.length_b   1.000
_cell.length_c   1.000
_cell.angle_alpha   90.00
_cell.angle_beta   90.00
_cell.angle_gamma   90.00
#
_symmetry.space_group_name_H-M   'P 1'
#
loop_
_entity.id
_entity.type
_entity.pdbx_description
1 polymer ?
#
loop_
_entity_poly.entity_id
_entity_poly.type
_entity_poly.pdbx_seq_one_letter_code
_entity_poly.pdbx_strand_id
1 'polypeptide(L)'
;MHKCEIFKMFRFLSGRKARHTSNEVDNIKSHKNLHKNLIQCRVILLDGTDLSVELSKKAKARDLYEQVFYSLDLIEKDYFGLQFTDANHVKHWLDPTKPIKKQIKIGPPYTLRLKVKFYSSEPNNLREELTRYQFFLQLKQDILEGRLECPYETAVKLSAFALQFL
;
A
#
# COMPACT_ATOMS: atom_id res chain seq x y z
N MET A 1 -20.07 1.60 -11.90
CA MET A 1 -20.82 1.51 -10.62
C MET A 1 -21.06 0.05 -10.26
N HIS A 2 -20.10 -0.69 -9.68
CA HIS A 2 -20.31 -1.93 -8.91
C HIS A 2 -18.94 -2.44 -8.45
N LYS A 3 -18.54 -2.09 -7.21
CA LYS A 3 -17.51 -2.73 -6.36
C LYS A 3 -17.34 -1.96 -5.03
N CYS A 4 -18.45 -1.53 -4.45
CA CYS A 4 -18.57 -1.27 -3.01
C CYS A 4 -19.63 -2.28 -2.54
N GLU A 5 -19.43 -2.88 -1.36
CA GLU A 5 -20.22 -3.98 -0.76
C GLU A 5 -19.58 -5.39 -0.85
N ILE A 6 -18.31 -5.56 -0.45
CA ILE A 6 -17.86 -6.82 0.20
C ILE A 6 -16.93 -6.50 1.38
N PHE A 7 -17.34 -5.58 2.27
CA PHE A 7 -16.71 -5.49 3.60
C PHE A 7 -17.70 -4.93 4.62
N LYS A 8 -18.81 -5.64 4.83
CA LYS A 8 -19.76 -5.46 5.95
C LYS A 8 -20.72 -6.65 6.01
N MET A 9 -20.25 -7.80 6.46
CA MET A 9 -21.15 -8.92 6.76
C MET A 9 -20.70 -9.69 8.00
N PHE A 10 -20.90 -9.09 9.18
CA PHE A 10 -21.26 -9.83 10.38
C PHE A 10 -22.11 -8.94 11.28
N ARG A 11 -23.40 -8.83 10.94
CA ARG A 11 -24.45 -8.29 11.81
C ARG A 11 -25.49 -9.38 12.05
N PHE A 12 -25.31 -10.05 13.18
CA PHE A 12 -26.34 -10.30 14.19
C PHE A 12 -27.76 -10.63 13.70
N LEU A 13 -28.16 -11.90 13.75
CA LEU A 13 -29.45 -12.36 14.28
C LEU A 13 -29.32 -13.83 14.74
N SER A 14 -29.44 -14.09 16.04
CA SER A 14 -30.04 -15.33 16.55
C SER A 14 -30.67 -15.07 17.91
N GLY A 15 -31.97 -15.36 18.01
CA GLY A 15 -32.79 -15.11 19.18
C GLY A 15 -32.75 -16.25 20.19
N ARG A 16 -32.62 -15.85 21.46
CA ARG A 16 -33.17 -16.40 22.73
C ARG A 16 -33.33 -17.93 22.86
N LYS A 17 -32.71 -18.53 23.90
CA LYS A 17 -33.34 -18.79 25.23
C LYS A 17 -32.42 -19.55 26.23
N ALA A 18 -32.31 -18.94 27.43
CA ALA A 18 -32.18 -19.51 28.80
C ALA A 18 -30.88 -20.18 29.34
N ARG A 19 -30.41 -19.57 30.47
CA ARG A 19 -29.88 -20.10 31.77
C ARG A 19 -28.61 -20.97 31.72
N HIS A 20 -27.60 -20.87 32.59
CA HIS A 20 -27.50 -20.49 34.00
C HIS A 20 -26.04 -20.06 34.33
N THR A 21 -25.90 -19.26 35.39
CA THR A 21 -24.73 -18.71 36.11
C THR A 21 -23.30 -19.28 35.89
N SER A 22 -22.33 -18.41 35.62
CA SER A 22 -21.09 -18.14 36.42
C SER A 22 -19.96 -17.53 35.56
N ASN A 23 -19.25 -16.53 36.11
CA ASN A 23 -17.99 -15.90 35.66
C ASN A 23 -18.07 -14.78 34.60
N GLU A 24 -18.37 -13.56 35.04
CA GLU A 24 -18.50 -12.35 34.19
C GLU A 24 -17.38 -11.29 34.40
N VAL A 25 -16.14 -11.69 34.76
CA VAL A 25 -15.03 -10.73 34.97
C VAL A 25 -13.82 -10.92 34.03
N ASP A 26 -13.73 -12.04 33.31
CA ASP A 26 -12.54 -12.34 32.49
C ASP A 26 -12.64 -12.02 30.99
N ASN A 27 -13.84 -11.69 30.46
CA ASN A 27 -14.04 -11.57 29.01
C ASN A 27 -13.86 -10.15 28.43
N ILE A 28 -13.76 -9.11 29.28
CA ILE A 28 -13.58 -7.71 28.81
C ILE A 28 -12.09 -7.38 28.53
N LYS A 29 -11.15 -8.13 29.11
CA LYS A 29 -9.69 -7.91 28.93
C LYS A 29 -9.16 -8.43 27.58
N SER A 30 -9.91 -9.31 26.91
CA SER A 30 -9.49 -10.00 25.68
C SER A 30 -9.56 -9.09 24.44
N HIS A 31 -10.61 -8.28 24.31
CA HIS A 31 -10.82 -7.42 23.14
C HIS A 31 -10.00 -6.11 23.16
N LYS A 32 -9.59 -5.62 24.34
CA LYS A 32 -8.73 -4.42 24.46
C LYS A 32 -7.24 -4.71 24.18
N ASN A 33 -6.83 -5.99 24.13
CA ASN A 33 -5.43 -6.38 23.95
C ASN A 33 -5.03 -6.63 22.48
N LEU A 34 -5.99 -6.83 21.57
CA LEU A 34 -5.68 -7.11 20.16
C LEU A 34 -5.07 -5.90 19.44
N HIS A 35 -5.66 -4.70 19.61
CA HIS A 35 -5.14 -3.47 19.00
C HIS A 35 -3.77 -3.05 19.53
N LYS A 36 -3.39 -3.48 20.74
CA LYS A 36 -2.05 -3.23 21.28
C LYS A 36 -0.97 -3.99 20.53
N ASN A 37 -1.29 -5.00 19.73
CA ASN A 37 -0.33 -5.82 18.99
C ASN A 37 -0.27 -5.52 17.50
N LEU A 38 -0.99 -4.49 17.04
CA LEU A 38 -1.01 -4.08 15.64
C LEU A 38 -0.09 -2.87 15.39
N ILE A 39 0.32 -2.73 14.14
CA ILE A 39 0.94 -1.54 13.58
C ILE A 39 0.08 -1.08 12.40
N GLN A 40 -0.03 0.24 12.26
CA GLN A 40 -0.70 0.86 11.14
C GLN A 40 0.33 1.35 10.13
N CYS A 41 0.18 0.93 8.88
CA CYS A 41 0.96 1.36 7.74
C CYS A 41 0.06 2.15 6.79
N ARG A 42 0.47 3.37 6.44
CA ARG A 42 -0.15 4.19 5.39
C ARG A 42 0.74 4.13 4.17
N VAL A 43 0.24 3.56 3.07
CA VAL A 43 0.96 3.45 1.81
C VAL A 43 0.36 4.44 0.81
N ILE A 44 1.14 5.44 0.43
CA ILE A 44 0.78 6.37 -0.63
C ILE A 44 1.05 5.67 -1.97
N LEU A 45 0.01 5.55 -2.77
CA LEU A 45 0.02 4.89 -4.08
C LEU A 45 0.49 5.85 -5.18
N LEU A 46 0.74 5.31 -6.39
CA LEU A 46 1.25 6.09 -7.53
C LEU A 46 0.20 7.05 -8.12
N ASP A 47 -1.08 6.82 -7.86
CA ASP A 47 -2.17 7.74 -8.20
C ASP A 47 -2.36 8.85 -7.15
N GLY A 48 -1.59 8.83 -6.06
CA GLY A 48 -1.66 9.77 -4.94
C GLY A 48 -2.68 9.41 -3.86
N THR A 49 -3.43 8.33 -4.03
CA THR A 49 -4.34 7.84 -2.99
C THR A 49 -3.59 7.12 -1.86
N ASP A 50 -4.27 6.90 -0.74
CA ASP A 50 -3.72 6.24 0.43
C ASP A 50 -4.37 4.88 0.68
N LEU A 51 -3.54 3.85 0.84
CA LEU A 51 -3.96 2.54 1.33
C LEU A 51 -3.52 2.36 2.79
N SER A 52 -4.49 2.14 3.69
CA SER A 52 -4.22 1.84 5.10
C SER A 52 -4.22 0.33 5.34
N VAL A 53 -3.13 -0.17 5.92
CA VAL A 53 -2.91 -1.58 6.21
C VAL A 53 -2.58 -1.76 7.69
N GLU A 54 -3.30 -2.66 8.35
CA GLU A 54 -3.01 -3.06 9.73
C GLU A 54 -2.33 -4.43 9.76
N LEU A 55 -1.18 -4.51 10.43
CA LEU A 55 -0.38 -5.73 10.52
C LEU A 55 0.01 -6.01 11.96
N SER A 56 0.35 -7.25 12.27
CA SER A 56 0.96 -7.60 13.55
C SER A 56 2.29 -6.86 13.75
N LYS A 57 2.62 -6.46 14.99
CA LYS A 57 3.92 -5.87 15.35
C LYS A 57 5.12 -6.73 14.97
N LYS A 58 4.92 -8.04 14.83
CA LYS A 58 5.96 -9.01 14.44
C LYS A 58 5.98 -9.29 12.93
N ALA A 59 5.04 -8.72 12.17
CA ALA A 59 4.94 -8.92 10.73
C ALA A 59 6.22 -8.47 10.02
N LYS A 60 6.56 -9.23 8.97
CA LYS A 60 7.64 -8.88 8.06
C LYS A 60 7.11 -7.90 7.01
N ALA A 61 8.01 -7.14 6.42
CA ALA A 61 7.66 -6.24 5.33
C ALA A 61 7.02 -6.96 4.13
N ARG A 62 7.39 -8.22 3.85
CA ARG A 62 6.73 -9.03 2.81
C ARG A 62 5.21 -9.09 2.98
N ASP A 63 4.72 -9.14 4.22
CA ASP A 63 3.30 -9.28 4.50
C ASP A 63 2.56 -7.98 4.13
N LEU A 64 3.24 -6.82 4.24
CA LEU A 64 2.74 -5.54 3.73
C LEU A 64 2.75 -5.50 2.20
N TYR A 65 3.85 -5.93 1.57
CA TYR A 65 3.96 -6.00 0.11
C TYR A 65 2.83 -6.84 -0.50
N GLU A 66 2.57 -8.02 0.07
CA GLU A 66 1.50 -8.91 -0.39
C GLU A 66 0.13 -8.23 -0.34
N GLN A 67 -0.20 -7.53 0.76
CA GLN A 67 -1.49 -6.82 0.88
C GLN A 67 -1.61 -5.65 -0.10
N VAL A 68 -0.52 -4.86 -0.28
CA VAL A 68 -0.52 -3.74 -1.24
C VAL A 68 -0.72 -4.27 -2.65
N PHE A 69 0.08 -5.26 -3.07
CA PHE A 69 -0.02 -5.80 -4.42
C PHE A 69 -1.35 -6.52 -4.68
N TYR A 70 -1.89 -7.21 -3.68
CA TYR A 70 -3.22 -7.80 -3.77
C TYR A 70 -4.31 -6.73 -3.94
N SER A 71 -4.26 -5.65 -3.15
CA SER A 71 -5.25 -4.58 -3.24
C SER A 71 -5.26 -3.84 -4.59
N LEU A 72 -4.11 -3.81 -5.26
CA LEU A 72 -3.94 -3.19 -6.57
C LEU A 72 -4.18 -4.16 -7.72
N ASP A 73 -4.32 -5.46 -7.47
CA ASP A 73 -4.32 -6.52 -8.48
C ASP A 73 -3.02 -6.57 -9.32
N LEU A 74 -1.88 -6.27 -8.69
CA LEU A 74 -0.57 -6.26 -9.36
C LEU A 74 0.01 -7.68 -9.46
N ILE A 75 0.21 -8.14 -10.71
CA ILE A 75 0.81 -9.43 -11.03
C ILE A 75 2.34 -9.31 -11.19
N GLU A 76 2.83 -8.34 -11.98
CA GLU A 76 4.25 -8.11 -12.25
C GLU A 76 4.94 -7.32 -11.12
N LYS A 77 4.99 -7.93 -9.93
CA LYS A 77 5.41 -7.30 -8.66
C LYS A 77 6.89 -6.90 -8.61
N ASP A 78 7.73 -7.57 -9.39
CA ASP A 78 9.20 -7.44 -9.31
C ASP A 78 9.70 -6.03 -9.65
N TYR A 79 8.91 -5.25 -10.40
CA TYR A 79 9.24 -3.88 -10.76
C TYR A 79 9.01 -2.87 -9.64
N PHE A 80 8.23 -3.22 -8.61
CA PHE A 80 7.74 -2.29 -7.61
C PHE A 80 8.40 -2.48 -6.24
N GLY A 81 8.49 -1.38 -5.49
CA GLY A 81 9.02 -1.35 -4.14
C GLY A 81 8.27 -0.36 -3.26
N LEU A 82 8.41 -0.52 -1.95
CA LEU A 82 7.95 0.45 -0.97
C LEU A 82 9.14 1.26 -0.45
N GLN A 83 9.02 2.58 -0.50
CA GLN A 83 9.99 3.50 0.09
C GLN A 83 9.46 4.13 1.37
N PHE A 84 10.34 4.37 2.33
CA PHE A 84 10.07 5.22 3.50
C PHE A 84 11.14 6.31 3.60
N THR A 85 10.84 7.34 4.36
CA THR A 85 11.78 8.45 4.63
C THR A 85 12.24 8.35 6.08
N ASP A 86 13.54 8.46 6.31
CA ASP A 86 14.10 8.48 7.66
C ASP A 86 14.07 9.89 8.30
N ALA A 87 14.62 10.01 9.50
CA ALA A 87 14.65 11.29 10.24
C ALA A 87 15.56 12.35 9.59
N ASN A 88 16.45 11.95 8.69
CA ASN A 88 17.35 12.84 7.96
C ASN A 88 16.81 13.17 6.56
N HIS A 89 15.53 12.90 6.31
CA HIS A 89 14.86 13.08 5.01
C HIS A 89 15.45 12.23 3.87
N VAL A 90 16.19 11.16 4.18
CA VAL A 90 16.73 10.24 3.19
C VAL A 90 15.69 9.15 2.86
N LYS A 91 15.53 8.85 1.58
CA LYS A 91 14.61 7.81 1.09
C LYS A 91 15.30 6.44 1.12
N HIS A 92 14.64 5.45 1.71
CA HIS A 92 15.13 4.07 1.82
C HIS A 92 14.11 3.09 1.28
N TRP A 93 14.58 2.03 0.61
CA TRP A 93 13.74 0.91 0.22
C TRP A 93 13.46 0.00 1.42
N LEU A 94 12.21 -0.41 1.56
CA LEU A 94 11.80 -1.38 2.57
C LEU A 94 12.27 -2.78 2.17
N ASP A 95 13.09 -3.40 3.02
CA ASP A 95 13.55 -4.78 2.86
C ASP A 95 12.42 -5.76 3.23
N PRO A 96 11.92 -6.59 2.29
CA PRO A 96 10.79 -7.50 2.53
C PRO A 96 11.09 -8.58 3.59
N THR A 97 12.37 -8.91 3.82
CA THR A 97 12.77 -9.98 4.72
C THR A 97 12.75 -9.59 6.19
N LYS A 98 12.81 -8.28 6.48
CA LYS A 98 12.94 -7.73 7.83
C LYS A 98 11.60 -7.24 8.41
N PRO A 99 11.43 -7.25 9.74
CA PRO A 99 10.26 -6.65 10.39
C PRO A 99 10.18 -5.14 10.14
N ILE A 100 8.99 -4.62 9.86
CA ILE A 100 8.77 -3.19 9.52
C ILE A 100 9.24 -2.27 10.64
N LYS A 101 8.87 -2.58 11.89
CA LYS A 101 9.25 -1.81 13.09
C LYS A 101 10.76 -1.70 13.30
N LYS A 102 11.56 -2.65 12.77
CA LYS A 102 13.03 -2.57 12.87
C LYS A 102 13.62 -1.58 11.88
N GLN A 103 12.95 -1.35 10.74
CA GLN A 103 13.43 -0.53 9.63
C GLN A 103 12.95 0.93 9.75
N ILE A 104 11.68 1.14 10.08
CA ILE A 104 11.08 2.48 10.12
C ILE A 104 11.00 2.95 11.58
N LYS A 105 11.58 4.11 11.87
CA LYS A 105 11.55 4.74 13.21
C LYS A 105 10.43 5.76 13.38
N ILE A 106 9.97 6.35 12.29
CA ILE A 106 8.94 7.40 12.29
C ILE A 106 7.56 6.76 12.14
N GLY A 107 6.70 6.98 13.12
CA GLY A 107 5.34 6.45 13.19
C GLY A 107 5.00 5.91 14.59
N PRO A 108 3.81 5.31 14.78
CA PRO A 108 2.73 5.13 13.80
C PRO A 108 1.94 6.43 13.48
N PRO A 109 1.22 6.48 12.32
CA PRO A 109 1.23 5.48 11.26
C PRO A 109 2.57 5.49 10.51
N TYR A 110 3.10 4.30 10.20
CA TYR A 110 4.30 4.18 9.37
C TYR A 110 3.93 4.57 7.93
N THR A 111 4.51 5.65 7.43
CA THR A 111 4.19 6.15 6.09
C THR A 111 5.19 5.61 5.08
N LEU A 112 4.66 4.98 4.02
CA LEU A 112 5.44 4.45 2.90
C LEU A 112 4.86 4.96 1.58
N ARG A 113 5.65 4.85 0.52
CA ARG A 113 5.26 5.21 -0.85
C ARG A 113 5.54 4.03 -1.77
N LEU A 114 4.55 3.64 -2.56
CA LEU A 114 4.76 2.72 -3.67
C LEU A 114 5.55 3.47 -4.75
N LYS A 115 6.62 2.84 -5.24
CA LYS A 115 7.48 3.38 -6.30
C LYS A 115 7.94 2.27 -7.24
N VAL A 116 8.22 2.62 -8.49
CA VAL A 116 8.96 1.73 -9.40
C VAL A 116 10.41 1.66 -8.92
N LYS A 117 10.90 0.43 -8.71
CA LYS A 117 12.26 0.14 -8.27
C LYS A 117 13.18 -0.20 -9.44
N PHE A 118 12.66 -0.93 -10.42
CA PHE A 118 13.40 -1.33 -11.60
C PHE A 118 12.59 -0.91 -12.83
N TYR A 119 13.17 -0.03 -13.64
CA TYR A 119 12.55 0.36 -14.90
C TYR A 119 12.92 -0.66 -15.97
N SER A 120 11.93 -1.12 -16.73
CA SER A 120 12.22 -1.90 -17.94
C SER A 120 12.88 -1.02 -18.99
N SER A 121 13.93 -1.53 -19.63
CA SER A 121 14.56 -0.89 -20.80
C SER A 121 13.67 -0.91 -22.03
N GLU A 122 12.70 -1.83 -22.08
CA GLU A 122 11.79 -2.01 -23.20
C GLU A 122 10.32 -2.01 -22.73
N PRO A 123 9.46 -1.16 -23.31
CA PRO A 123 8.03 -1.11 -22.95
C PRO A 123 7.31 -2.46 -23.16
N ASN A 124 7.75 -3.23 -24.16
CA ASN A 124 7.15 -4.53 -24.52
C ASN A 124 7.36 -5.62 -23.45
N ASN A 125 8.28 -5.41 -22.50
CA ASN A 125 8.47 -6.35 -21.39
C ASN A 125 7.37 -6.26 -20.34
N LEU A 126 6.63 -5.15 -20.29
CA LEU A 126 5.49 -4.98 -19.41
C LEU A 126 4.26 -5.59 -20.08
N ARG A 127 3.89 -6.79 -19.66
CA ARG A 127 2.80 -7.55 -20.30
C ARG A 127 1.44 -7.05 -19.86
N GLU A 128 1.31 -6.70 -18.60
CA GLU A 128 0.04 -6.27 -18.01
C GLU A 128 -0.22 -4.79 -18.28
N GLU A 129 -1.46 -4.49 -18.67
CA GLU A 129 -1.91 -3.10 -18.87
C GLU A 129 -1.83 -2.28 -17.59
N LEU A 130 -2.21 -2.89 -16.47
CA LEU A 130 -2.12 -2.27 -15.16
C LEU A 130 -0.68 -1.89 -14.81
N THR A 131 0.30 -2.76 -15.08
CA THR A 131 1.73 -2.46 -14.85
C THR A 131 2.17 -1.26 -15.68
N ARG A 132 1.80 -1.22 -16.97
CA ARG A 132 2.10 -0.07 -17.85
C ARG A 132 1.49 1.23 -17.32
N TYR A 133 0.25 1.17 -16.82
CA TYR A 133 -0.41 2.33 -16.21
C TYR A 133 0.31 2.81 -14.93
N GLN A 134 0.72 1.90 -14.05
CA GLN A 134 1.50 2.27 -12.86
C GLN A 134 2.84 2.91 -13.24
N PHE A 135 3.52 2.40 -14.27
CA PHE A 135 4.74 3.03 -14.80
C PHE A 135 4.49 4.44 -15.33
N PHE A 136 3.39 4.65 -16.06
CA PHE A 136 2.99 5.97 -16.51
C PHE A 136 2.79 6.95 -15.33
N LEU A 137 2.09 6.53 -14.27
CA LEU A 137 1.90 7.35 -13.08
C LEU A 137 3.23 7.73 -12.41
N GLN A 138 4.15 6.77 -12.30
CA GLN A 138 5.49 7.03 -11.77
C GLN A 138 6.26 8.04 -12.64
N LEU A 139 6.30 7.85 -13.96
CA LEU A 139 7.00 8.75 -14.88
C LEU A 139 6.42 10.16 -14.84
N LYS A 140 5.08 10.28 -14.80
CA LYS A 140 4.40 11.57 -14.62
C LYS A 140 4.87 12.26 -13.33
N GLN A 141 4.94 11.54 -12.22
CA GLN A 141 5.45 12.10 -10.96
C GLN A 141 6.93 12.50 -11.08
N ASP A 142 7.77 11.70 -11.72
CA ASP A 142 9.20 11.97 -11.86
C ASP A 142 9.48 13.22 -12.70
N ILE A 143 8.70 13.45 -13.76
CA ILE A 143 8.77 14.68 -14.56
C ILE A 143 8.31 15.88 -13.73
N LEU A 144 7.19 15.77 -13.02
CA LEU A 144 6.64 16.86 -12.20
C LEU A 144 7.54 17.24 -11.02
N GLU A 145 8.21 16.26 -10.42
CA GLU A 145 9.16 16.46 -9.32
C GLU A 145 10.57 16.85 -9.82
N GLY A 146 10.79 16.94 -11.14
CA GLY A 146 12.08 17.28 -11.74
C GLY A 146 13.16 16.20 -11.58
N ARG A 147 12.78 14.97 -11.23
CA ARG A 147 13.70 13.82 -11.15
C ARG A 147 14.07 13.26 -12.51
N LEU A 148 13.17 13.41 -13.48
CA LEU A 148 13.40 13.01 -14.86
C LEU A 148 13.44 14.27 -15.72
N GLU A 149 14.65 14.63 -16.17
CA GLU A 149 14.82 15.73 -17.10
C GLU A 149 14.13 15.38 -18.42
N CYS A 150 13.20 16.24 -18.83
CA CYS A 150 12.42 16.06 -20.03
C CYS A 150 12.51 17.33 -20.87
N PRO A 151 13.08 17.29 -22.09
CA PRO A 151 13.06 18.42 -22.99
C PRO A 151 11.63 18.91 -23.22
N TYR A 152 11.45 20.24 -23.35
CA TYR A 152 10.12 20.84 -23.44
C TYR A 152 9.24 20.21 -24.53
N GLU A 153 9.78 20.01 -25.74
CA GLU A 153 9.02 19.38 -26.82
C GLU A 153 8.57 17.95 -26.49
N THR A 154 9.41 17.18 -25.80
CA THR A 154 9.08 15.83 -25.34
C THR A 154 8.01 15.88 -24.27
N ALA A 155 8.10 16.81 -23.31
CA ALA A 155 7.10 16.99 -22.27
C ALA A 155 5.72 17.36 -22.87
N VAL A 156 5.69 18.21 -23.90
CA VAL A 156 4.47 18.54 -24.64
C VAL A 156 3.88 17.30 -25.31
N LYS A 157 4.70 16.49 -26.00
CA LYS A 157 4.24 15.23 -26.63
C LYS A 157 3.69 14.24 -25.60
N LEU A 158 4.39 14.04 -24.49
CA LEU A 158 3.95 13.16 -23.40
C LEU A 158 2.63 13.65 -22.79
N SER A 159 2.47 14.96 -22.64
CA SER A 159 1.22 15.57 -22.15
C SER A 159 0.07 15.38 -23.12
N ALA A 160 0.31 15.53 -24.44
CA ALA A 160 -0.69 15.26 -25.46
C ALA A 160 -1.14 13.79 -25.45
N PHE A 161 -0.20 12.84 -25.32
CA PHE A 161 -0.55 11.42 -25.18
C PHE A 161 -1.32 11.14 -23.89
N ALA A 162 -0.92 11.75 -22.77
CA ALA A 162 -1.65 11.59 -21.51
C ALA A 162 -3.10 12.07 -21.61
N LEU A 163 -3.37 13.15 -22.34
CA LEU A 163 -4.72 13.67 -22.59
C LEU A 163 -5.53 12.78 -23.55
N GLN A 164 -4.89 12.15 -24.53
CA GLN A 164 -5.56 11.25 -25.47
C GLN A 164 -6.09 9.97 -24.82
N PHE A 165 -5.43 9.53 -23.74
CA PHE A 165 -5.78 8.33 -22.98
C PHE A 165 -6.70 8.60 -21.77
N LEU A 166 -7.11 9.86 -21.55
CA LEU A 166 -8.14 10.26 -20.59
C LEU A 166 -9.51 10.34 -21.28
#